data_AF-A0A3C1USL9-F1
#
_entry.id   AF-A0A3C1USL9-F1
#
_cell.length_a   1.000
_cell.length_b   1.000
_cell.length_c   1.000
_cell.angle_alpha   90.00
_cell.angle_beta   90.00
_cell.angle_gamma   90.00
#
_symmetry.space_group_name_H-M   'P 1'
#
loop_
_entity.id
_entity.type
_entity.pdbx_description
1 polymer ?
#
loop_
_entity_poly.entity_id
_entity_poly.type
_entity_poly.pdbx_seq_one_letter_code
_entity_poly.pdbx_strand_id
1 'polypeptide(L)'
;MPLIYHKGIAYVPNNLMKKLKAITYFLLGSALLLIAVMTPAYLRSVDSGVLRIAGGKTELISEGFSLLRLEKPGPAHILFQSARFNALDGVKELEEALEKYRSKDPKGFQQGNSDALIKRFLDSNPSNSRFVLGWMVASNFRKSVLNHLEQSNRPGVQTILKNRNLQSLNVFYPVASAGGQPFDSALLLIGLLYQEDHLSSEFGQQVELLAAQVNLGKDTRHLEAMCLDILSLSKRMNWGQLTTFMQKIESVETLRTLTHHAMRSEEMLPRVFSSLRFAESGGLLADYLRRFPETAPRDIQLGIVNGQEALRHLLQRQEPVFVSSTREWLRSHGLFNTPSAQLCKLTLRMPMFALLIKYLLYLFGSFFILRFLHQLKPEPEDASGQMQVDGIGFLRQQILALIFLVFVIVLGEPFLAQDSKKVENTPSWRFPVMQSAVTDDVESIMETKITQITILALVLFFLVQVCIYALCLVKLKEIKKQDAHSGLKLRLLDNE
;
A
#
# COMPACT_ATOMS: atom_id res chain seq x y z
N MET A 1 -6.66 32.58 -80.74
CA MET A 1 -6.79 33.39 -79.52
C MET A 1 -8.22 33.91 -79.46
N PRO A 2 -9.00 33.75 -78.38
CA PRO A 2 -8.83 32.92 -77.17
C PRO A 2 -9.91 31.80 -77.08
N LEU A 3 -9.69 30.57 -76.60
CA LEU A 3 -9.20 30.08 -75.30
C LEU A 3 -10.04 30.54 -74.11
N ILE A 4 -11.22 29.91 -73.96
CA ILE A 4 -12.02 29.97 -72.74
C ILE A 4 -11.52 28.87 -71.80
N TYR A 5 -10.86 29.31 -70.73
CA TYR A 5 -10.23 28.49 -69.70
C TYR A 5 -11.26 27.72 -68.87
N HIS A 6 -11.05 26.40 -68.76
CA HIS A 6 -11.64 25.54 -67.75
C HIS A 6 -11.31 26.05 -66.33
N LYS A 7 -12.33 26.27 -65.50
CA LYS A 7 -12.20 26.26 -64.04
C LYS A 7 -13.23 25.32 -63.44
N GLY A 8 -12.97 24.01 -63.58
CA GLY A 8 -13.64 22.98 -62.82
C GLY A 8 -13.13 23.00 -61.38
N ILE A 9 -13.69 23.87 -60.54
CA ILE A 9 -13.58 23.72 -59.09
C ILE A 9 -14.73 22.81 -58.69
N ALA A 10 -14.41 21.55 -58.38
CA ALA A 10 -15.34 20.58 -57.86
C ALA A 10 -16.03 21.16 -56.62
N TYR A 11 -17.33 21.44 -56.75
CA TYR A 11 -18.19 21.91 -55.67
C TYR A 11 -18.40 20.72 -54.71
N VAL A 12 -17.52 20.56 -53.73
CA VAL A 12 -17.75 19.59 -52.65
C VAL A 12 -18.98 20.07 -51.88
N PRO A 13 -20.07 19.29 -51.79
CA PRO A 13 -21.25 19.72 -51.06
C PRO A 13 -20.85 19.99 -49.61
N ASN A 14 -21.17 21.19 -49.09
CA ASN A 14 -20.81 21.65 -47.73
C ASN A 14 -21.16 20.62 -46.63
N ASN A 15 -22.19 19.80 -46.86
CA ASN A 15 -22.61 18.71 -45.98
C ASN A 15 -21.59 17.57 -45.87
N LEU A 16 -20.85 17.25 -46.94
CA LEU A 16 -19.81 16.21 -46.92
C LEU A 16 -18.59 16.69 -46.10
N MET A 17 -18.19 17.94 -46.26
CA MET A 17 -17.10 18.56 -45.47
C MET A 17 -17.47 18.70 -43.98
N LYS A 18 -18.71 19.05 -43.64
CA LYS A 18 -19.21 19.04 -42.24
C LYS A 18 -19.14 17.63 -41.63
N LYS A 19 -19.62 16.62 -42.35
CA LYS A 19 -19.57 15.21 -41.91
C LYS A 19 -18.14 14.70 -41.74
N LEU A 20 -17.24 15.00 -42.67
CA LEU A 20 -15.84 14.59 -42.57
C LEU A 20 -15.16 15.23 -41.34
N LYS A 21 -15.39 16.53 -41.11
CA LYS A 21 -14.89 17.22 -39.91
C LYS A 21 -15.44 16.61 -38.62
N ALA A 22 -16.74 16.30 -38.59
CA ALA A 22 -17.37 15.65 -37.45
C ALA A 22 -16.72 14.28 -37.15
N ILE A 23 -16.52 13.45 -38.16
CA ILE A 23 -15.84 12.15 -38.03
C ILE A 23 -14.40 12.33 -37.52
N THR A 24 -13.65 13.31 -38.03
CA THR A 24 -12.28 13.56 -37.55
C THR A 24 -12.24 13.98 -36.08
N TYR A 25 -13.17 14.83 -35.62
CA TYR A 25 -13.24 15.22 -34.21
C TYR A 25 -13.64 14.06 -33.31
N PHE A 26 -14.56 13.20 -33.77
CA PHE A 26 -14.92 12.00 -33.04
C PHE A 26 -13.72 11.05 -32.89
N LEU A 27 -13.06 10.71 -33.99
CA LEU A 27 -11.90 9.82 -33.97
C LEU A 27 -10.76 10.37 -33.10
N LEU A 28 -10.45 11.66 -33.23
CA LEU A 28 -9.42 12.31 -32.42
C LEU A 28 -9.80 12.34 -30.93
N GLY A 29 -11.04 12.72 -30.61
CA GLY A 29 -11.54 12.76 -29.25
C GLY A 29 -11.53 11.38 -28.59
N SER A 30 -12.04 10.36 -29.28
CA SER A 30 -12.03 8.97 -28.81
C SER A 30 -10.61 8.43 -28.63
N ALA A 31 -9.69 8.72 -29.56
CA ALA A 31 -8.29 8.30 -29.44
C ALA A 31 -7.60 8.95 -28.23
N LEU A 32 -7.81 10.25 -27.99
CA LEU A 32 -7.24 10.96 -26.83
C LEU A 32 -7.79 10.42 -25.51
N LEU A 33 -9.11 10.16 -25.43
CA LEU A 33 -9.71 9.56 -24.24
C LEU A 33 -9.21 8.13 -24.00
N LEU A 34 -9.03 7.34 -25.05
CA LEU A 34 -8.46 5.99 -24.95
C LEU A 34 -7.04 6.04 -24.36
N ILE A 35 -6.19 6.95 -24.86
CA ILE A 35 -4.82 7.13 -24.34
C ILE A 35 -4.87 7.64 -22.88
N ALA A 36 -5.82 8.53 -22.54
CA ALA A 36 -5.99 9.02 -21.18
C ALA A 36 -6.32 7.88 -20.20
N VAL A 37 -7.29 7.01 -20.55
CA VAL A 37 -7.65 5.83 -19.75
C VAL A 37 -6.47 4.86 -19.64
N MET A 38 -5.68 4.70 -20.71
CA MET A 38 -4.49 3.87 -20.73
C MET A 38 -3.30 4.43 -19.95
N THR A 39 -3.32 5.71 -19.55
CA THR A 39 -2.24 6.33 -18.77
C THR A 39 -2.35 5.93 -17.28
N PRO A 40 -1.35 5.23 -16.71
CA PRO A 40 -1.46 4.61 -15.38
C PRO A 40 -0.99 5.56 -14.28
N ALA A 41 -1.56 6.76 -14.22
CA ALA A 41 -1.21 7.79 -13.25
C ALA A 41 -2.44 8.15 -12.39
N TYR A 42 -2.27 8.26 -11.08
CA TYR A 42 -3.31 8.64 -10.13
C TYR A 42 -2.74 9.59 -9.08
N LEU A 43 -3.61 10.33 -8.40
CA LEU A 43 -3.24 11.35 -7.40
C LEU A 43 -2.77 10.75 -6.08
N ARG A 44 -3.35 9.63 -5.65
CA ARG A 44 -3.11 9.03 -4.32
C ARG A 44 -2.91 7.52 -4.36
N SER A 45 -2.50 6.97 -5.51
CA SER A 45 -2.26 5.53 -5.64
C SER A 45 -1.25 5.23 -6.73
N VAL A 46 -0.60 4.09 -6.58
CA VAL A 46 0.34 3.54 -7.56
C VAL A 46 -0.39 2.49 -8.40
N ASP A 47 -0.31 2.60 -9.73
CA ASP A 47 -0.88 1.59 -10.61
C ASP A 47 -0.07 0.29 -10.55
N SER A 48 -0.76 -0.85 -10.46
CA SER A 48 -0.13 -2.18 -10.49
C SER A 48 0.75 -2.44 -11.72
N GLY A 49 0.46 -1.83 -12.87
CA GLY A 49 1.29 -1.92 -14.07
C GLY A 49 2.63 -1.19 -13.95
N VAL A 50 2.64 -0.04 -13.25
CA VAL A 50 3.87 0.69 -12.90
C VAL A 50 4.70 -0.14 -11.93
N LEU A 51 4.06 -0.75 -10.93
CA LEU A 51 4.72 -1.61 -9.96
C LEU A 51 5.39 -2.82 -10.63
N ARG A 52 4.72 -3.47 -11.59
CA ARG A 52 5.29 -4.59 -12.35
C ARG A 52 6.49 -4.19 -13.21
N ILE A 53 6.51 -2.95 -13.71
CA ILE A 53 7.61 -2.45 -14.55
C ILE A 53 8.78 -1.93 -13.71
N ALA A 54 8.49 -1.40 -12.51
CA ALA A 54 9.50 -1.13 -11.49
C ALA A 54 10.11 -2.44 -10.97
N GLY A 55 9.29 -3.48 -10.90
CA GLY A 55 9.67 -4.83 -10.54
C GLY A 55 10.61 -5.50 -11.54
N GLY A 56 11.49 -6.34 -11.00
CA GLY A 56 12.38 -7.21 -11.76
C GLY A 56 11.84 -8.64 -11.83
N LYS A 57 12.76 -9.60 -11.87
CA LYS A 57 12.40 -11.02 -11.67
C LYS A 57 12.02 -11.24 -10.21
N THR A 58 11.11 -12.17 -9.96
CA THR A 58 10.75 -12.56 -8.60
C THR A 58 11.94 -13.26 -7.94
N GLU A 59 12.50 -12.67 -6.89
CA GLU A 59 13.70 -13.20 -6.21
C GLU A 59 13.38 -14.12 -5.03
N LEU A 60 12.08 -14.34 -4.73
CA LEU A 60 11.63 -15.10 -3.57
C LEU A 60 12.21 -16.53 -3.53
N ILE A 61 12.19 -17.22 -4.68
CA ILE A 61 12.71 -18.59 -4.80
C ILE A 61 14.24 -18.61 -4.75
N SER A 62 14.91 -17.72 -5.49
CA SER A 62 16.38 -17.64 -5.49
C SER A 62 16.93 -17.30 -4.11
N GLU A 63 16.29 -16.38 -3.38
CA GLU A 63 16.66 -16.04 -2.01
C GLU A 63 16.42 -17.22 -1.05
N GLY A 64 15.35 -17.99 -1.26
CA GLY A 64 15.11 -19.25 -0.54
C GLY A 64 16.27 -20.24 -0.70
N PHE A 65 16.75 -20.45 -1.93
CA PHE A 65 17.93 -21.28 -2.17
C PHE A 65 19.21 -20.71 -1.57
N SER A 66 19.42 -19.39 -1.63
CA SER A 66 20.56 -18.71 -0.99
C SER A 66 20.56 -18.93 0.52
N LEU A 67 19.42 -18.82 1.18
CA LEU A 67 19.28 -19.07 2.62
C LEU A 67 19.56 -20.53 2.98
N LEU A 68 19.17 -21.49 2.15
CA LEU A 68 19.52 -22.90 2.36
C LEU A 68 21.02 -23.15 2.25
N ARG A 69 21.70 -22.49 1.33
CA ARG A 69 23.18 -22.56 1.20
C ARG A 69 23.89 -21.97 2.42
N LEU A 70 23.27 -20.97 3.05
CA LEU A 70 23.74 -20.36 4.31
C LEU A 70 23.31 -21.14 5.56
N GLU A 71 22.79 -22.36 5.41
CA GLU A 71 22.30 -23.21 6.50
C GLU A 71 21.20 -22.55 7.36
N LYS A 72 20.36 -21.72 6.73
CA LYS A 72 19.20 -21.07 7.36
C LYS A 72 17.87 -21.64 6.82
N PRO A 73 17.53 -22.90 7.14
CA PRO A 73 16.33 -23.56 6.63
C PRO A 73 15.03 -22.94 7.15
N GLY A 74 15.05 -22.28 8.32
CA GLY A 74 13.87 -21.65 8.92
C GLY A 74 13.34 -20.48 8.09
N PRO A 75 14.15 -19.43 7.85
CA PRO A 75 13.81 -18.34 6.94
C PRO A 75 13.45 -18.81 5.53
N ALA A 76 14.22 -19.75 4.97
CA ALA A 76 13.94 -20.32 3.65
C ALA A 76 12.55 -20.98 3.59
N HIS A 77 12.16 -21.69 4.65
CA HIS A 77 10.83 -22.29 4.73
C HIS A 77 9.69 -21.26 4.78
N ILE A 78 9.88 -20.10 5.43
CA ILE A 78 8.86 -19.04 5.39
C ILE A 78 8.76 -18.43 3.98
N LEU A 79 9.88 -18.20 3.30
CA LEU A 79 9.86 -17.72 1.92
C LEU A 79 9.17 -18.73 0.98
N PHE A 80 9.41 -20.03 1.18
CA PHE A 80 8.69 -21.09 0.48
C PHE A 80 7.17 -21.04 0.74
N GLN A 81 6.73 -20.86 1.98
CA GLN A 81 5.29 -20.72 2.28
C GLN A 81 4.70 -19.52 1.55
N SER A 82 5.39 -18.38 1.56
CA SER A 82 5.00 -17.19 0.82
C SER A 82 4.92 -17.47 -0.70
N ALA A 83 5.90 -18.18 -1.26
CA ALA A 83 5.92 -18.52 -2.68
C ALA A 83 4.77 -19.46 -3.06
N ARG A 84 4.47 -20.44 -2.19
CA ARG A 84 3.37 -21.39 -2.35
C ARG A 84 2.02 -20.70 -2.34
N PHE A 85 1.79 -19.75 -1.42
CA PHE A 85 0.55 -18.97 -1.38
C PHE A 85 0.35 -18.09 -2.61
N ASN A 86 1.43 -17.72 -3.30
CA ASN A 86 1.40 -16.91 -4.51
C ASN A 86 1.46 -17.74 -5.80
N ALA A 87 1.48 -19.07 -5.71
CA ALA A 87 1.55 -20.01 -6.84
C ALA A 87 2.66 -19.65 -7.86
N LEU A 88 3.86 -19.30 -7.35
CA LEU A 88 4.99 -18.95 -8.20
C LEU A 88 5.59 -20.19 -8.90
N ASP A 89 6.22 -19.97 -10.05
CA ASP A 89 7.04 -20.97 -10.71
C ASP A 89 8.30 -21.28 -9.87
N GLY A 90 8.77 -22.52 -9.85
CA GLY A 90 9.98 -22.91 -9.09
C GLY A 90 9.72 -23.36 -7.63
N VAL A 91 8.45 -23.40 -7.20
CA VAL A 91 8.09 -23.76 -5.81
C VAL A 91 8.40 -25.23 -5.50
N LYS A 92 8.23 -26.13 -6.47
CA LYS A 92 8.47 -27.58 -6.28
C LYS A 92 9.95 -27.87 -6.05
N GLU A 93 10.82 -27.24 -6.81
CA GLU A 93 12.27 -27.39 -6.71
C GLU A 93 12.78 -26.92 -5.34
N LEU A 94 12.23 -25.83 -4.81
CA LEU A 94 12.55 -25.35 -3.47
C LEU A 94 12.00 -26.28 -2.38
N GLU A 95 10.82 -26.85 -2.57
CA GLU A 95 10.23 -27.85 -1.67
C GLU A 95 11.11 -29.10 -1.57
N GLU A 96 11.55 -29.65 -2.70
CA GLU A 96 12.44 -30.82 -2.75
C GLU A 96 13.79 -30.53 -2.07
N ALA A 97 14.35 -29.33 -2.26
CA ALA A 97 15.59 -28.93 -1.60
C ALA A 97 15.42 -28.79 -0.07
N LEU A 98 14.29 -28.24 0.39
CA LEU A 98 13.95 -28.16 1.80
C LEU A 98 13.80 -29.55 2.42
N GLU A 99 13.14 -30.48 1.72
CA GLU A 99 12.93 -31.84 2.21
C GLU A 99 14.25 -32.62 2.28
N LYS A 100 15.10 -32.49 1.25
CA LYS A 100 16.45 -33.06 1.27
C LYS A 100 17.28 -32.53 2.43
N TYR A 101 17.19 -31.24 2.75
CA TYR A 101 17.86 -30.67 3.92
C TYR A 101 17.29 -31.24 5.21
N ARG A 102 15.95 -31.32 5.33
CA ARG A 102 15.28 -31.90 6.50
C ARG A 102 15.71 -33.35 6.75
N SER A 103 15.86 -34.16 5.70
CA SER A 103 16.33 -35.55 5.84
C SER A 103 17.79 -35.62 6.30
N LYS A 104 18.63 -34.65 5.90
CA LYS A 104 20.05 -34.61 6.28
C LYS A 104 20.27 -34.11 7.71
N ASP A 105 19.56 -33.07 8.12
CA ASP A 105 19.63 -32.50 9.48
C ASP A 105 18.22 -32.13 10.00
N PRO A 106 17.50 -33.09 10.60
CA PRO A 106 16.17 -32.85 11.16
C PRO A 106 16.18 -31.81 12.29
N LYS A 107 17.22 -31.81 13.14
CA LYS A 107 17.33 -30.92 14.29
C LYS A 107 17.59 -29.47 13.85
N GLY A 108 18.55 -29.24 12.96
CA GLY A 108 18.82 -27.91 12.40
C GLY A 108 17.62 -27.36 11.62
N PHE A 109 16.86 -28.21 10.94
CA PHE A 109 15.62 -27.81 10.28
C PHE A 109 14.55 -27.33 11.28
N GLN A 110 14.37 -28.02 12.41
CA GLN A 110 13.42 -27.60 13.45
C GLN A 110 13.82 -26.24 14.05
N GLN A 111 15.09 -26.07 14.39
CA GLN A 111 15.64 -24.82 14.94
C GLN A 111 15.61 -23.66 13.93
N GLY A 112 15.74 -23.98 12.64
CA GLY A 112 15.70 -23.01 11.55
C GLY A 112 17.04 -22.36 11.21
N ASN A 113 18.10 -22.71 11.92
CA ASN A 113 19.48 -22.26 11.71
C ASN A 113 20.46 -23.29 12.32
N SER A 114 21.71 -23.30 11.88
CA SER A 114 22.82 -24.07 12.45
C SER A 114 23.52 -23.36 13.62
N ASP A 115 22.76 -22.69 14.50
CA ASP A 115 23.34 -21.94 15.62
C ASP A 115 23.91 -22.89 16.68
N ALA A 116 25.23 -22.84 16.89
CA ALA A 116 25.94 -23.73 17.79
C ALA A 116 25.54 -23.55 19.26
N LEU A 117 25.22 -22.33 19.69
CA LEU A 117 24.88 -22.01 21.07
C LEU A 117 23.50 -22.58 21.42
N ILE A 118 22.51 -22.34 20.56
CA ILE A 118 21.17 -22.90 20.74
C ILE A 118 21.19 -24.42 20.65
N LYS A 119 21.98 -24.98 19.72
CA LYS A 119 22.18 -26.42 19.62
C LYS A 119 22.72 -27.01 20.92
N ARG A 120 23.72 -26.38 21.55
CA ARG A 120 24.25 -26.81 22.85
C ARG A 120 23.18 -26.82 23.95
N PHE A 121 22.34 -25.78 24.01
CA PHE A 121 21.26 -25.72 25.01
C PHE A 121 20.19 -26.79 24.80
N LEU A 122 19.81 -27.04 23.54
CA LEU A 122 18.79 -28.03 23.18
C LEU A 122 19.31 -29.47 23.27
N ASP A 123 20.59 -29.72 23.03
CA ASP A 123 21.18 -31.04 23.27
C ASP A 123 21.26 -31.35 24.79
N SER A 124 21.45 -30.32 25.62
CA SER A 124 21.40 -30.46 27.09
C SER A 124 19.96 -30.54 27.63
N ASN A 125 19.00 -29.97 26.92
CA ASN A 125 17.59 -29.90 27.29
C ASN A 125 16.70 -30.22 26.08
N PRO A 126 16.51 -31.51 25.76
CA PRO A 126 15.80 -31.92 24.56
C PRO A 126 14.36 -31.42 24.58
N SER A 127 13.95 -30.79 23.49
CA SER A 127 12.57 -30.37 23.26
C SER A 127 12.14 -30.79 21.86
N ASN A 128 10.92 -31.30 21.75
CA ASN A 128 10.30 -31.65 20.47
C ASN A 128 9.58 -30.45 19.81
N SER A 129 9.57 -29.28 20.47
CA SER A 129 8.92 -28.09 19.92
C SER A 129 9.77 -27.45 18.84
N ARG A 130 9.15 -27.19 17.68
CA ARG A 130 9.73 -26.39 16.61
C ARG A 130 9.85 -24.91 16.95
N PHE A 131 8.93 -24.38 17.75
CA PHE A 131 8.81 -22.94 18.02
C PHE A 131 9.57 -22.56 19.29
N VAL A 132 10.16 -21.35 19.28
CA VAL A 132 11.02 -20.82 20.36
C VAL A 132 10.33 -20.90 21.72
N LEU A 133 9.06 -20.49 21.79
CA LEU A 133 8.32 -20.49 23.04
C LEU A 133 8.24 -21.89 23.68
N GLY A 134 8.11 -22.94 22.87
CA GLY A 134 7.87 -24.29 23.40
C GLY A 134 9.06 -24.87 24.16
N TRP A 135 10.29 -24.46 23.86
CA TRP A 135 11.45 -24.80 24.69
C TRP A 135 11.74 -23.76 25.77
N MET A 136 11.41 -22.48 25.57
CA MET A 136 11.54 -21.45 26.61
C MET A 136 10.60 -21.67 27.81
N VAL A 137 9.47 -22.36 27.65
CA VAL A 137 8.59 -22.69 28.79
C VAL A 137 9.27 -23.66 29.77
N ALA A 138 10.15 -24.55 29.29
CA ALA A 138 10.80 -25.55 30.11
C ALA A 138 11.72 -24.92 31.17
N SER A 139 11.54 -25.30 32.44
CA SER A 139 12.29 -24.73 33.56
C SER A 139 13.80 -25.00 33.48
N ASN A 140 14.19 -26.21 33.05
CA ASN A 140 15.61 -26.58 32.91
C ASN A 140 16.30 -25.77 31.81
N PHE A 141 15.58 -25.51 30.71
CA PHE A 141 16.08 -24.66 29.63
C PHE A 141 16.29 -23.22 30.12
N ARG A 142 15.28 -22.62 30.78
CA ARG A 142 15.39 -21.27 31.35
C ARG A 142 16.53 -21.13 32.35
N LYS A 143 16.72 -22.11 33.25
CA LYS A 143 17.84 -22.11 34.19
C LYS A 143 19.19 -22.15 33.47
N SER A 144 19.31 -22.98 32.44
CA SER A 144 20.54 -23.09 31.64
C SER A 144 20.88 -21.78 30.94
N VAL A 145 19.86 -21.13 30.34
CA VAL A 145 20.00 -19.82 29.70
C VAL A 145 20.33 -18.74 30.72
N LEU A 146 19.64 -18.70 31.85
CA LEU A 146 19.89 -17.73 32.92
C LEU A 146 21.34 -17.82 33.40
N ASN A 147 21.83 -19.02 33.72
CA ASN A 147 23.21 -19.23 34.16
C ASN A 147 24.22 -18.73 33.12
N HIS A 148 23.91 -18.88 31.82
CA HIS A 148 24.77 -18.38 30.75
C HIS A 148 24.74 -16.86 30.64
N LEU A 149 23.54 -16.24 30.72
CA LEU A 149 23.39 -14.79 30.65
C LEU A 149 23.96 -14.09 31.89
N GLU A 150 23.88 -14.70 33.07
CA GLU A 150 24.48 -14.18 34.32
C GLU A 150 26.01 -14.09 34.23
N GLN A 151 26.64 -15.01 33.49
CA GLN A 151 28.08 -15.01 33.21
C GLN A 151 28.49 -13.99 32.13
N SER A 152 27.53 -13.32 31.50
CA SER A 152 27.79 -12.36 30.43
C SER A 152 28.37 -11.06 30.97
N ASN A 153 29.47 -10.61 30.37
CA ASN A 153 30.14 -9.35 30.70
C ASN A 153 29.45 -8.11 30.09
N ARG A 154 28.36 -8.29 29.33
CA ARG A 154 27.67 -7.19 28.65
C ARG A 154 26.75 -6.43 29.64
N PRO A 155 26.94 -5.11 29.84
CA PRO A 155 26.15 -4.35 30.81
C PRO A 155 24.66 -4.29 30.43
N GLY A 156 24.34 -4.26 29.13
CA GLY A 156 22.96 -4.32 28.64
C GLY A 156 22.23 -5.60 29.05
N VAL A 157 22.89 -6.76 28.97
CA VAL A 157 22.32 -8.05 29.41
C VAL A 157 22.01 -8.01 30.90
N GLN A 158 22.95 -7.53 31.72
CA GLN A 158 22.75 -7.41 33.17
C GLN A 158 21.61 -6.45 33.51
N THR A 159 21.47 -5.36 32.76
CA THR A 159 20.36 -4.40 32.92
C THR A 159 19.01 -5.04 32.59
N ILE A 160 18.94 -5.86 31.54
CA ILE A 160 17.73 -6.62 31.19
C ILE A 160 17.42 -7.66 32.28
N LEU A 161 18.42 -8.38 32.80
CA LEU A 161 18.23 -9.39 33.83
C LEU A 161 17.76 -8.80 35.17
N LYS A 162 18.14 -7.57 35.51
CA LYS A 162 17.64 -6.87 36.71
C LYS A 162 16.11 -6.71 36.70
N ASN A 163 15.49 -6.60 35.52
CA ASN A 163 14.03 -6.51 35.38
C ASN A 163 13.30 -7.78 35.88
N ARG A 164 13.99 -8.89 36.11
CA ARG A 164 13.39 -10.09 36.71
C ARG A 164 12.94 -9.87 38.15
N ASN A 165 13.50 -8.87 38.84
CA ASN A 165 13.18 -8.54 40.22
C ASN A 165 11.98 -7.58 40.37
N LEU A 166 11.33 -7.21 39.26
CA LEU A 166 10.18 -6.31 39.28
C LEU A 166 8.97 -6.99 39.95
N GLN A 167 8.36 -6.28 40.90
CA GLN A 167 7.18 -6.74 41.64
C GLN A 167 5.87 -6.11 41.17
N SER A 168 5.94 -4.90 40.62
CA SER A 168 4.77 -4.15 40.13
C SER A 168 4.77 -4.19 38.61
N LEU A 169 3.94 -5.06 38.04
CA LEU A 169 3.75 -5.23 36.60
C LEU A 169 2.26 -5.07 36.29
N ASN A 170 1.95 -4.59 35.09
CA ASN A 170 0.58 -4.26 34.69
C ASN A 170 -0.13 -5.41 33.95
N VAL A 171 0.61 -6.14 33.12
CA VAL A 171 0.09 -7.22 32.27
C VAL A 171 0.65 -8.58 32.69
N PHE A 172 1.93 -8.63 33.04
CA PHE A 172 2.56 -9.86 33.52
C PHE A 172 2.49 -10.01 35.04
N TYR A 173 2.67 -11.24 35.51
CA TYR A 173 2.96 -11.50 36.92
C TYR A 173 4.47 -11.46 37.18
N PRO A 174 4.90 -11.07 38.41
CA PRO A 174 6.31 -11.09 38.79
C PRO A 174 6.95 -12.47 38.59
N VAL A 175 8.23 -12.51 38.22
CA VAL A 175 8.97 -13.77 37.92
C VAL A 175 8.92 -14.77 39.09
N ALA A 176 8.95 -14.26 40.32
CA ALA A 176 8.91 -15.09 41.53
C ALA A 176 7.54 -15.74 41.81
N SER A 177 6.47 -15.31 41.12
CA SER A 177 5.13 -15.85 41.29
C SER A 177 4.91 -17.11 40.43
N ALA A 178 3.88 -17.89 40.76
CA ALA A 178 3.50 -19.07 39.98
C ALA A 178 3.18 -18.75 38.49
N GLY A 179 2.70 -17.52 38.21
CA GLY A 179 2.37 -17.04 36.88
C GLY A 179 3.49 -16.29 36.15
N GLY A 180 4.67 -16.12 36.75
CA GLY A 180 5.76 -15.28 36.23
C GLY A 180 6.57 -15.88 35.07
N GLN A 181 6.31 -17.14 34.71
CA GLN A 181 7.10 -17.87 33.71
C GLN A 181 7.11 -17.21 32.32
N PRO A 182 6.00 -16.66 31.78
CA PRO A 182 6.02 -16.00 30.48
C PRO A 182 6.92 -14.76 30.47
N PHE A 183 6.88 -13.96 31.55
CA PHE A 183 7.71 -12.77 31.67
C PHE A 183 9.19 -13.13 31.78
N ASP A 184 9.53 -14.13 32.61
CA ASP A 184 10.88 -14.69 32.71
C ASP A 184 11.38 -15.20 31.36
N SER A 185 10.52 -15.92 30.62
CA SER A 185 10.84 -16.41 29.26
C SER A 185 11.12 -15.27 28.30
N ALA A 186 10.32 -14.21 28.33
CA ALA A 186 10.50 -13.04 27.47
C ALA A 186 11.84 -12.33 27.76
N LEU A 187 12.14 -12.07 29.04
CA LEU A 187 13.39 -11.40 29.45
C LEU A 187 14.62 -12.23 29.07
N LEU A 188 14.60 -13.55 29.30
CA LEU A 188 15.70 -14.43 28.92
C LEU A 188 15.87 -14.51 27.40
N LEU A 189 14.78 -14.54 26.65
CA LEU A 189 14.81 -14.53 25.18
C LEU A 189 15.39 -13.23 24.64
N ILE A 190 14.96 -12.08 25.18
CA ILE A 190 15.52 -10.76 24.82
C ILE A 190 17.01 -10.70 25.16
N GLY A 191 17.40 -11.19 26.35
CA GLY A 191 18.79 -11.26 26.78
C GLY A 191 19.66 -12.09 25.84
N LEU A 192 19.17 -13.26 25.39
CA LEU A 192 19.85 -14.09 24.39
C LEU A 192 19.98 -13.36 23.03
N LEU A 193 18.89 -12.78 22.52
CA LEU A 193 18.90 -12.05 21.25
C LEU A 193 19.86 -10.85 21.29
N TYR A 194 19.94 -10.16 22.43
CA TYR A 194 20.84 -9.03 22.65
C TYR A 194 22.30 -9.49 22.80
N GLN A 195 22.56 -10.61 23.49
CA GLN A 195 23.92 -11.13 23.67
C GLN A 195 24.54 -11.62 22.36
N GLU A 196 23.76 -12.26 21.49
CA GLU A 196 24.24 -12.82 20.22
C GLU A 196 24.16 -11.82 19.05
N ASP A 197 23.98 -10.53 19.34
CA ASP A 197 23.91 -9.45 18.35
C ASP A 197 22.88 -9.72 17.24
N HIS A 198 21.73 -10.30 17.60
CA HIS A 198 20.62 -10.57 16.68
C HIS A 198 19.62 -9.42 16.58
N LEU A 199 19.74 -8.43 17.46
CA LEU A 199 18.98 -7.19 17.41
C LEU A 199 19.72 -6.17 16.52
N SER A 200 18.98 -5.32 15.82
CA SER A 200 19.59 -4.14 15.19
C SER A 200 20.21 -3.24 16.27
N SER A 201 21.19 -2.42 15.87
CA SER A 201 21.83 -1.46 16.77
C SER A 201 20.82 -0.52 17.44
N GLU A 202 19.88 0.01 16.67
CA GLU A 202 18.87 0.98 17.10
C GLU A 202 17.88 0.34 18.06
N PHE A 203 17.39 -0.86 17.74
CA PHE A 203 16.47 -1.58 18.59
C PHE A 203 17.14 -2.07 19.87
N GLY A 204 18.38 -2.56 19.79
CA GLY A 204 19.18 -2.97 20.95
C GLY A 204 19.35 -1.83 21.96
N GLN A 205 19.68 -0.62 21.48
CA GLN A 205 19.76 0.57 22.34
C GLN A 205 18.41 0.92 22.98
N GLN A 206 17.30 0.85 22.24
CA GLN A 206 15.97 1.09 22.81
C GLN A 206 15.59 0.05 23.87
N VAL A 207 15.92 -1.22 23.66
CA VAL A 207 15.69 -2.29 24.64
C VAL A 207 16.45 -2.01 25.93
N GLU A 208 17.73 -1.64 25.83
CA GLU A 208 18.57 -1.30 26.98
C GLU A 208 18.05 -0.06 27.71
N LEU A 209 17.66 0.99 26.98
CA LEU A 209 17.08 2.20 27.54
C LEU A 209 15.77 1.91 28.27
N LEU A 210 14.87 1.11 27.69
CA LEU A 210 13.62 0.72 28.33
C LEU A 210 13.88 -0.10 29.59
N ALA A 211 14.81 -1.06 29.54
CA ALA A 211 15.19 -1.84 30.70
C ALA A 211 15.78 -0.96 31.82
N ALA A 212 16.68 -0.03 31.49
CA ALA A 212 17.26 0.89 32.46
C ALA A 212 16.20 1.81 33.09
N GLN A 213 15.27 2.33 32.29
CA GLN A 213 14.19 3.19 32.76
C GLN A 213 13.27 2.49 33.76
N VAL A 214 12.88 1.25 33.47
CA VAL A 214 12.03 0.46 34.37
C VAL A 214 12.75 0.12 35.67
N ASN A 215 14.05 -0.18 35.63
CA ASN A 215 14.87 -0.38 36.84
C ASN A 215 14.94 0.88 37.74
N LEU A 216 14.73 2.08 37.17
CA LEU A 216 14.66 3.33 37.92
C LEU A 216 13.25 3.62 38.49
N GLY A 217 12.32 2.68 38.38
CA GLY A 217 10.94 2.82 38.87
C GLY A 217 10.00 3.58 37.92
N LYS A 218 10.37 3.73 36.65
CA LYS A 218 9.46 4.26 35.62
C LYS A 218 8.44 3.19 35.20
N ASP A 219 7.45 3.64 34.43
CA ASP A 219 6.36 2.82 33.91
C ASP A 219 6.82 1.58 33.15
N THR A 220 6.27 0.41 33.50
CA THR A 220 6.59 -0.90 32.93
C THR A 220 5.82 -1.19 31.64
N ARG A 221 4.76 -0.43 31.31
CA ARG A 221 3.85 -0.73 30.19
C ARG A 221 4.56 -0.97 28.86
N HIS A 222 5.54 -0.13 28.50
CA HIS A 222 6.26 -0.27 27.23
C HIS A 222 7.15 -1.51 27.17
N LEU A 223 7.82 -1.85 28.27
CA LEU A 223 8.64 -3.07 28.39
C LEU A 223 7.76 -4.31 28.30
N GLU A 224 6.66 -4.33 29.05
CA GLU A 224 5.73 -5.47 29.06
C GLU A 224 5.10 -5.68 27.69
N ALA A 225 4.69 -4.62 27.01
CA ALA A 225 4.15 -4.75 25.66
C ALA A 225 5.18 -5.29 24.66
N MET A 226 6.44 -4.84 24.73
CA MET A 226 7.53 -5.39 23.91
C MET A 226 7.77 -6.88 24.20
N CYS A 227 7.74 -7.28 25.48
CA CYS A 227 7.83 -8.68 25.89
C CYS A 227 6.70 -9.53 25.29
N LEU A 228 5.46 -9.02 25.29
CA LEU A 228 4.31 -9.70 24.66
C LEU A 228 4.49 -9.85 23.15
N ASP A 229 4.99 -8.83 22.46
CA ASP A 229 5.23 -8.88 21.02
C ASP A 229 6.24 -9.99 20.68
N ILE A 230 7.36 -10.03 21.42
CA ILE A 230 8.41 -11.04 21.22
C ILE A 230 7.89 -12.45 21.56
N LEU A 231 7.15 -12.62 22.65
CA LEU A 231 6.54 -13.91 22.99
C LEU A 231 5.56 -14.38 21.90
N SER A 232 4.76 -13.46 21.36
CA SER A 232 3.81 -13.76 20.28
C SER A 232 4.52 -14.25 19.02
N LEU A 233 5.60 -13.59 18.62
CA LEU A 233 6.45 -14.06 17.51
C LEU A 233 7.09 -15.42 17.83
N SER A 234 7.62 -15.59 19.04
CA SER A 234 8.30 -16.82 19.49
C SER A 234 7.37 -18.05 19.50
N LYS A 235 6.05 -17.84 19.57
CA LYS A 235 5.04 -18.90 19.49
C LYS A 235 4.87 -19.46 18.07
N ARG A 236 5.16 -18.67 17.04
CA ARG A 236 4.95 -19.03 15.62
C ARG A 236 6.23 -19.12 14.80
N MET A 237 7.37 -18.71 15.37
CA MET A 237 8.67 -18.73 14.72
C MET A 237 9.62 -19.70 15.42
N ASN A 238 10.48 -20.36 14.64
CA ASN A 238 11.66 -21.03 15.17
C ASN A 238 12.81 -20.02 15.36
N TRP A 239 13.93 -20.47 15.93
CA TRP A 239 15.05 -19.58 16.27
C TRP A 239 15.57 -18.83 15.05
N GLY A 240 15.88 -19.54 13.96
CA GLY A 240 16.40 -18.91 12.75
C GLY A 240 15.45 -17.90 12.11
N GLN A 241 14.14 -18.14 12.17
CA GLN A 241 13.12 -17.20 11.71
C GLN A 241 13.06 -15.98 12.61
N LEU A 242 13.04 -16.17 13.93
CA LEU A 242 12.98 -15.07 14.89
C LEU A 242 14.20 -14.16 14.78
N THR A 243 15.41 -14.71 14.77
CA THR A 243 16.65 -13.91 14.65
C THR A 243 16.70 -13.14 13.35
N THR A 244 16.33 -13.77 12.22
CA THR A 244 16.27 -13.10 10.92
C THR A 244 15.22 -11.97 10.89
N PHE A 245 14.09 -12.16 11.59
CA PHE A 245 13.05 -11.13 11.68
C PHE A 245 13.51 -9.93 12.51
N MET A 246 14.15 -10.17 13.67
CA MET A 246 14.59 -9.12 14.59
C MET A 246 15.69 -8.22 14.01
N GLN A 247 16.52 -8.73 13.08
CA GLN A 247 17.61 -7.98 12.45
C GLN A 247 17.17 -6.74 11.67
N LYS A 248 15.92 -6.67 11.22
CA LYS A 248 15.37 -5.56 10.41
C LYS A 248 14.45 -4.63 11.19
N ILE A 249 14.31 -4.83 12.50
CA ILE A 249 13.47 -4.02 13.36
C ILE A 249 14.29 -2.89 13.92
N GLU A 250 13.87 -1.65 13.73
CA GLU A 250 14.60 -0.45 14.19
C GLU A 250 14.02 0.12 15.49
N SER A 251 12.75 -0.15 15.80
CA SER A 251 12.08 0.41 16.97
C SER A 251 11.03 -0.53 17.57
N VAL A 252 10.66 -0.26 18.82
CA VAL A 252 9.58 -0.98 19.52
C VAL A 252 8.22 -0.79 18.83
N GLU A 253 7.96 0.39 18.26
CA GLU A 253 6.75 0.67 17.49
C GLU A 253 6.71 -0.18 16.19
N THR A 254 7.85 -0.30 15.51
CA THR A 254 8.01 -1.16 14.33
C THR A 254 7.73 -2.62 14.68
N LEU A 255 8.33 -3.12 15.78
CA LEU A 255 8.09 -4.47 16.27
C LEU A 255 6.61 -4.72 16.55
N ARG A 256 5.95 -3.82 17.30
CA ARG A 256 4.53 -3.89 17.64
C ARG A 256 3.66 -4.03 16.40
N THR A 257 3.88 -3.12 15.44
CA THR A 257 3.09 -3.06 14.20
C THR A 257 3.29 -4.32 13.37
N LEU A 258 4.54 -4.71 13.11
CA LEU A 258 4.82 -5.90 12.33
C LEU A 258 4.30 -7.18 13.01
N THR A 259 4.40 -7.27 14.33
CA THR A 259 3.86 -8.40 15.10
C THR A 259 2.35 -8.47 14.97
N HIS A 260 1.64 -7.37 15.20
CA HIS A 260 0.18 -7.30 15.07
C HIS A 260 -0.29 -7.82 13.69
N HIS A 261 0.33 -7.35 12.60
CA HIS A 261 -0.03 -7.80 11.25
C HIS A 261 0.38 -9.25 10.97
N ALA A 262 1.57 -9.67 11.40
CA ALA A 262 2.03 -11.05 11.22
C ALA A 262 1.14 -12.05 11.97
N MET A 263 0.60 -11.66 13.14
CA MET A 263 -0.24 -12.53 13.96
C MET A 263 -1.69 -12.64 13.48
N ARG A 264 -2.15 -11.78 12.56
CA ARG A 264 -3.55 -11.71 12.13
C ARG A 264 -4.06 -12.96 11.42
N SER A 265 -3.21 -13.66 10.66
CA SER A 265 -3.59 -14.92 9.99
C SER A 265 -2.38 -15.83 9.72
N GLU A 266 -2.65 -17.04 9.22
CA GLU A 266 -1.62 -17.97 8.79
C GLU A 266 -0.85 -17.47 7.55
N GLU A 267 -1.54 -16.83 6.60
CA GLU A 267 -0.94 -16.30 5.38
C GLU A 267 -0.15 -14.99 5.60
N MET A 268 -0.55 -14.19 6.60
CA MET A 268 0.06 -12.89 6.83
C MET A 268 1.48 -12.99 7.39
N LEU A 269 1.77 -14.00 8.21
CA LEU A 269 3.12 -14.19 8.75
C LEU A 269 4.17 -14.36 7.63
N PRO A 270 4.00 -15.27 6.65
CA PRO A 270 4.93 -15.37 5.53
C PRO A 270 4.99 -14.12 4.64
N ARG A 271 3.86 -13.42 4.44
CA ARG A 271 3.85 -12.17 3.66
C ARG A 271 4.63 -11.05 4.34
N VAL A 272 4.40 -10.82 5.63
CA VAL A 272 5.12 -9.78 6.40
C VAL A 272 6.60 -10.14 6.51
N PHE A 273 6.94 -11.40 6.78
CA PHE A 273 8.33 -11.85 6.85
C PHE A 273 9.06 -11.67 5.52
N SER A 274 8.44 -12.11 4.40
CA SER A 274 9.03 -11.93 3.06
C SER A 274 9.17 -10.46 2.72
N SER A 275 8.15 -9.65 3.04
CA SER A 275 8.20 -8.20 2.80
C SER A 275 9.33 -7.55 3.59
N LEU A 276 9.50 -7.90 4.86
CA LEU A 276 10.56 -7.39 5.72
C LEU A 276 11.95 -7.77 5.21
N ARG A 277 12.09 -8.98 4.62
CA ARG A 277 13.35 -9.45 4.06
C ARG A 277 13.79 -8.62 2.84
N PHE A 278 12.84 -8.28 1.96
CA PHE A 278 13.13 -7.52 0.74
C PHE A 278 13.07 -6.00 0.93
N ALA A 279 12.40 -5.52 1.98
CA ALA A 279 12.37 -4.12 2.34
C ALA A 279 13.76 -3.59 2.71
N GLU A 280 13.99 -2.31 2.42
CA GLU A 280 15.20 -1.61 2.86
C GLU A 280 15.21 -1.49 4.39
N SER A 281 14.12 -0.96 4.96
CA SER A 281 13.90 -0.79 6.40
C SER A 281 12.59 -1.45 6.85
N GLY A 282 12.59 -1.97 8.08
CA GLY A 282 11.37 -2.47 8.72
C GLY A 282 10.41 -1.34 9.08
N GLY A 283 10.94 -0.14 9.34
CA GLY A 283 10.15 1.06 9.63
C GLY A 283 9.20 1.45 8.50
N LEU A 284 9.68 1.48 7.24
CA LEU A 284 8.84 1.82 6.09
C LEU A 284 7.70 0.82 5.86
N LEU A 285 7.97 -0.47 6.09
CA LEU A 285 6.94 -1.51 6.01
C LEU A 285 5.89 -1.36 7.13
N ALA A 286 6.32 -1.10 8.37
CA ALA A 286 5.42 -0.87 9.48
C ALA A 286 4.56 0.39 9.26
N ASP A 287 5.15 1.47 8.77
CA ASP A 287 4.43 2.70 8.43
C ASP A 287 3.37 2.47 7.37
N TYR A 288 3.70 1.69 6.34
CA TYR A 288 2.76 1.36 5.27
C TYR A 288 1.58 0.54 5.80
N LEU A 289 1.87 -0.53 6.57
CA LEU A 289 0.85 -1.39 7.18
C LEU A 289 -0.08 -0.62 8.13
N ARG A 290 0.47 0.33 8.89
CA ARG A 290 -0.28 1.19 9.81
C ARG A 290 -1.19 2.19 9.07
N ARG A 291 -0.72 2.75 7.94
CA ARG A 291 -1.49 3.73 7.15
C ARG A 291 -2.61 3.08 6.34
N PHE A 292 -2.40 1.85 5.88
CA PHE A 292 -3.32 1.15 4.98
C PHE A 292 -3.64 -0.28 5.44
N PRO A 293 -4.25 -0.49 6.63
CA PRO A 293 -4.44 -1.82 7.19
C PRO A 293 -5.29 -2.76 6.33
N GLU A 294 -6.22 -2.21 5.54
CA GLU A 294 -7.13 -2.99 4.69
C GLU A 294 -6.54 -3.34 3.31
N THR A 295 -5.83 -2.41 2.66
CA THR A 295 -5.25 -2.69 1.32
C THR A 295 -3.86 -3.29 1.40
N ALA A 296 -3.11 -3.00 2.47
CA ALA A 296 -1.71 -3.39 2.56
C ALA A 296 -1.48 -4.88 2.31
N PRO A 297 -2.24 -5.84 2.88
CA PRO A 297 -2.03 -7.27 2.61
C PRO A 297 -1.97 -7.64 1.12
N ARG A 298 -2.76 -6.98 0.28
CA ARG A 298 -2.77 -7.18 -1.18
C ARG A 298 -1.63 -6.43 -1.85
N ASP A 299 -1.35 -5.21 -1.40
CA ASP A 299 -0.32 -4.34 -1.98
C ASP A 299 1.09 -4.92 -1.77
N ILE A 300 1.42 -5.36 -0.54
CA ILE A 300 2.71 -6.01 -0.26
C ILE A 300 2.83 -7.36 -0.96
N GLN A 301 1.72 -8.10 -1.12
CA GLN A 301 1.70 -9.34 -1.91
C GLN A 301 2.05 -9.06 -3.38
N LEU A 302 1.44 -8.04 -3.99
CA LEU A 302 1.77 -7.61 -5.35
C LEU A 302 3.23 -7.14 -5.45
N GLY A 303 3.74 -6.45 -4.44
CA GLY A 303 5.16 -6.07 -4.36
C GLY A 303 6.07 -7.29 -4.39
N ILE A 304 5.86 -8.26 -3.51
CA ILE A 304 6.67 -9.49 -3.42
C ILE A 304 6.64 -10.27 -4.75
N VAL A 305 5.46 -10.45 -5.35
CA VAL A 305 5.31 -11.21 -6.60
C VAL A 305 6.06 -10.53 -7.75
N ASN A 306 6.03 -9.20 -7.83
CA ASN A 306 6.75 -8.43 -8.86
C ASN A 306 8.24 -8.21 -8.54
N GLY A 307 8.75 -8.69 -7.40
CA GLY A 307 10.16 -8.65 -7.02
C GLY A 307 10.54 -7.54 -6.02
N GLN A 308 11.79 -7.57 -5.57
CA GLN A 308 12.29 -6.70 -4.50
C GLN A 308 12.15 -5.20 -4.83
N GLU A 309 12.52 -4.79 -6.04
CA GLU A 309 12.47 -3.39 -6.47
C GLU A 309 11.05 -2.83 -6.52
N ALA A 310 10.07 -3.67 -6.91
CA ALA A 310 8.66 -3.29 -6.85
C ALA A 310 8.25 -2.98 -5.41
N LEU A 311 8.57 -3.88 -4.47
CA LEU A 311 8.26 -3.67 -3.06
C LEU A 311 8.95 -2.42 -2.50
N ARG A 312 10.22 -2.19 -2.83
CA ARG A 312 10.95 -0.98 -2.43
C ARG A 312 10.26 0.28 -2.94
N HIS A 313 9.89 0.30 -4.22
CA HIS A 313 9.18 1.43 -4.82
C HIS A 313 7.84 1.71 -4.12
N LEU A 314 7.09 0.67 -3.79
CA LEU A 314 5.84 0.78 -3.04
C LEU A 314 6.05 1.39 -1.65
N LEU A 315 7.02 0.85 -0.90
CA LEU A 315 7.31 1.28 0.47
C LEU A 315 7.91 2.69 0.53
N GLN A 316 8.65 3.11 -0.49
CA GLN A 316 9.17 4.48 -0.58
C GLN A 316 8.06 5.49 -0.91
N ARG A 317 7.11 5.13 -1.79
CA ARG A 317 6.00 6.03 -2.15
C ARG A 317 4.94 6.17 -1.06
N GLN A 318 4.76 5.14 -0.22
CA GLN A 318 3.74 5.16 0.85
C GLN A 318 2.32 5.44 0.32
N GLU A 319 1.98 4.87 -0.83
CA GLU A 319 0.69 5.02 -1.52
C GLU A 319 0.08 3.64 -1.82
N PRO A 320 -1.25 3.46 -1.68
CA PRO A 320 -1.93 2.19 -1.95
C PRO A 320 -1.83 1.80 -3.43
N VAL A 321 -1.88 0.49 -3.70
CA VAL A 321 -1.85 -0.01 -5.09
C VAL A 321 -3.26 -0.08 -5.66
N PHE A 322 -3.44 0.52 -6.83
CA PHE A 322 -4.68 0.40 -7.58
C PHE A 322 -4.56 -0.60 -8.73
N VAL A 323 -5.57 -1.47 -8.84
CA VAL A 323 -5.69 -2.47 -9.89
C VAL A 323 -6.92 -2.14 -10.74
N SER A 324 -6.70 -1.55 -11.92
CA SER A 324 -7.78 -1.20 -12.85
C SER A 324 -8.18 -2.38 -13.73
N SER A 325 -9.43 -2.84 -13.61
CA SER A 325 -9.99 -3.92 -14.44
C SER A 325 -10.06 -3.57 -15.93
N THR A 326 -10.40 -2.32 -16.25
CA THR A 326 -10.52 -1.83 -17.63
C THR A 326 -9.18 -1.83 -18.38
N ARG A 327 -8.10 -1.41 -17.71
CA ARG A 327 -6.74 -1.42 -18.28
C ARG A 327 -6.22 -2.84 -18.46
N GLU A 328 -6.52 -3.72 -17.51
CA GLU A 328 -6.10 -5.12 -17.60
C GLU A 328 -6.81 -5.83 -18.76
N TRP A 329 -8.10 -5.54 -18.96
CA TRP A 329 -8.86 -5.97 -20.14
C TRP A 329 -8.32 -5.36 -21.45
N LEU A 330 -7.97 -4.07 -21.46
CA LEU A 330 -7.36 -3.45 -22.65
C LEU A 330 -6.00 -4.08 -22.97
N ARG A 331 -5.20 -4.40 -21.95
CA ARG A 331 -3.87 -4.99 -22.09
C ARG A 331 -3.91 -6.44 -22.60
N SER A 332 -4.94 -7.20 -22.25
CA SER A 332 -5.11 -8.57 -22.77
C SER A 332 -5.33 -8.58 -24.28
N HIS A 333 -5.81 -7.48 -24.85
CA HIS A 333 -5.85 -7.25 -26.29
C HIS A 333 -4.47 -6.78 -26.75
N GLY A 334 -3.68 -7.69 -27.32
CA GLY A 334 -2.23 -7.52 -27.58
C GLY A 334 -1.79 -6.23 -28.30
N LEU A 335 -2.70 -5.54 -29.01
CA LEU A 335 -2.45 -4.23 -29.65
C LEU A 335 -2.06 -3.14 -28.64
N PHE A 336 -2.50 -3.25 -27.39
CA PHE A 336 -2.34 -2.21 -26.36
C PHE A 336 -1.25 -2.52 -25.33
N ASN A 337 -0.57 -3.66 -25.45
CA ASN A 337 0.47 -4.07 -24.49
C ASN A 337 1.73 -3.18 -24.56
N THR A 338 2.27 -2.96 -25.76
CA THR A 338 3.46 -2.11 -25.96
C THR A 338 3.24 -0.65 -25.55
N PRO A 339 2.17 0.05 -25.99
CA PRO A 339 1.96 1.45 -25.60
C PRO A 339 1.66 1.59 -24.11
N SER A 340 0.92 0.66 -23.49
CA SER A 340 0.69 0.71 -22.04
C SER A 340 1.98 0.53 -21.24
N ALA A 341 2.88 -0.35 -21.67
CA ALA A 341 4.19 -0.52 -21.03
C ALA A 341 5.06 0.75 -21.12
N GLN A 342 5.04 1.45 -22.26
CA GLN A 342 5.74 2.72 -22.42
C GLN A 342 5.18 3.81 -21.51
N LEU A 343 3.85 3.90 -21.41
CA LEU A 343 3.18 4.84 -20.50
C LEU A 343 3.52 4.53 -19.03
N CYS A 344 3.56 3.26 -18.64
CA CYS A 344 4.00 2.87 -17.29
C CYS A 344 5.45 3.30 -17.00
N LYS A 345 6.37 3.12 -17.96
CA LYS A 345 7.77 3.60 -17.82
C LYS A 345 7.84 5.12 -17.68
N LEU A 346 7.02 5.84 -18.43
CA LEU A 346 6.91 7.30 -18.32
C LEU A 346 6.41 7.70 -16.92
N THR A 347 5.35 7.07 -16.41
CA THR A 347 4.82 7.33 -15.06
C THR A 347 5.83 6.99 -13.97
N LEU A 348 6.61 5.92 -14.15
CA LEU A 348 7.65 5.54 -13.20
C LEU A 348 8.72 6.63 -13.08
N ARG A 349 9.15 7.21 -14.21
CA ARG A 349 10.22 8.22 -14.27
C ARG A 349 9.72 9.62 -13.90
N MET A 350 8.54 10.01 -14.36
CA MET A 350 7.97 11.35 -14.18
C MET A 350 6.48 11.27 -13.82
N PRO A 351 6.13 10.95 -12.57
CA PRO A 351 4.75 10.69 -12.16
C PRO A 351 3.85 11.92 -12.32
N MET A 352 4.33 13.10 -11.91
CA MET A 352 3.57 14.35 -12.02
C MET A 352 3.30 14.74 -13.47
N PHE A 353 4.27 14.50 -14.36
CA PHE A 353 4.11 14.77 -15.78
C PHE A 353 3.11 13.83 -16.44
N ALA A 354 3.16 12.53 -16.11
CA ALA A 354 2.19 11.56 -16.59
C ALA A 354 0.76 11.89 -16.13
N LEU A 355 0.62 12.36 -14.89
CA LEU A 355 -0.66 12.82 -14.33
C LEU A 355 -1.17 14.08 -15.04
N LEU A 356 -0.30 15.08 -15.29
CA LEU A 356 -0.65 16.27 -16.06
C LEU A 356 -1.11 15.90 -17.48
N ILE A 357 -0.35 15.04 -18.17
CA ILE A 357 -0.71 14.55 -19.51
C ILE A 357 -2.06 13.85 -19.47
N LYS A 358 -2.29 12.94 -18.50
CA LYS A 358 -3.57 12.22 -18.36
C LYS A 358 -4.75 13.19 -18.33
N TYR A 359 -4.69 14.23 -17.49
CA TYR A 359 -5.79 15.19 -17.38
C TYR A 359 -5.90 16.13 -18.58
N LEU A 360 -4.79 16.53 -19.20
CA LEU A 360 -4.83 17.27 -20.47
C LEU A 360 -5.50 16.44 -21.58
N LEU A 361 -5.20 15.14 -21.66
CA LEU A 361 -5.83 14.23 -22.62
C LEU A 361 -7.34 14.09 -22.36
N TYR A 362 -7.77 14.01 -21.11
CA TYR A 362 -9.20 14.04 -20.76
C TYR A 362 -9.88 15.36 -21.15
N LEU A 363 -9.21 16.49 -20.91
CA LEU A 363 -9.73 17.82 -21.25
C LEU A 363 -9.85 18.01 -22.77
N PHE A 364 -8.79 17.73 -23.53
CA PHE A 364 -8.82 17.86 -24.99
C PHE A 364 -9.73 16.82 -25.64
N GLY A 365 -9.70 15.57 -25.16
CA GLY A 365 -10.57 14.49 -25.67
C GLY A 365 -12.06 14.81 -25.50
N SER A 366 -12.46 15.27 -24.31
CA SER A 366 -13.84 15.71 -24.06
C SER A 366 -14.22 16.94 -24.89
N PHE A 367 -13.32 17.91 -25.04
CA PHE A 367 -13.54 19.07 -25.89
C PHE A 367 -13.81 18.69 -27.36
N PHE A 368 -13.05 17.74 -27.92
CA PHE A 368 -13.27 17.27 -29.30
C PHE A 368 -14.58 16.50 -29.47
N ILE A 369 -14.99 15.69 -28.49
CA ILE A 369 -16.30 15.02 -28.51
C ILE A 369 -17.45 16.02 -28.44
N LEU A 370 -17.33 17.06 -27.60
CA LEU A 370 -18.33 18.13 -27.53
C LEU A 370 -18.42 18.90 -28.86
N ARG A 371 -17.29 19.12 -29.54
CA ARG A 371 -17.25 19.68 -30.89
C ARG A 371 -17.94 18.79 -31.92
N PHE A 372 -17.74 17.48 -31.84
CA PHE A 372 -18.46 16.51 -32.68
C PHE A 372 -19.98 16.58 -32.45
N LEU A 373 -20.43 16.55 -31.20
CA LEU A 373 -21.86 16.64 -30.84
C LEU A 373 -22.47 17.97 -31.30
N HIS A 374 -21.70 19.06 -31.29
CA HIS A 374 -22.16 20.34 -31.80
C HIS A 374 -22.34 20.33 -33.34
N GLN A 375 -21.44 19.66 -34.08
CA GLN A 375 -21.54 19.54 -35.54
C GLN A 375 -22.67 18.59 -35.99
N LEU A 376 -23.14 17.71 -35.10
CA LEU A 376 -24.28 16.83 -35.35
C LEU A 376 -25.63 17.52 -35.15
N LYS A 377 -25.68 18.68 -34.48
CA LYS A 377 -26.95 19.39 -34.29
C LYS A 377 -27.49 19.84 -35.66
N PRO A 378 -28.75 19.52 -35.99
CA PRO A 378 -29.35 19.99 -37.23
C PRO A 378 -29.31 21.52 -37.28
N GLU A 379 -28.88 22.05 -38.42
CA GLU A 379 -28.93 23.48 -38.71
C GLU A 379 -30.42 23.86 -38.74
N PRO A 380 -30.88 24.80 -37.89
CA PRO A 380 -32.29 25.15 -37.87
C PRO A 380 -32.67 25.74 -39.24
N GLU A 381 -33.65 25.11 -39.91
CA GLU A 381 -34.15 25.53 -41.23
C GLU A 381 -34.89 26.88 -41.19
N ASP A 382 -35.23 27.38 -40.00
CA ASP A 382 -35.90 28.66 -39.81
C ASP A 382 -34.93 29.76 -39.34
N ALA A 383 -35.21 31.01 -39.76
CA ALA A 383 -34.49 32.28 -39.59
C ALA A 383 -33.83 32.61 -38.22
N SER A 384 -33.90 31.71 -37.24
CA SER A 384 -33.08 31.63 -36.03
C SER A 384 -31.58 31.32 -36.26
N GLY A 385 -31.18 30.91 -37.47
CA GLY A 385 -29.77 30.61 -37.81
C GLY A 385 -28.82 31.82 -37.83
N GLN A 386 -29.32 33.06 -37.90
CA GLN A 386 -28.51 34.28 -37.77
C GLN A 386 -28.27 34.70 -36.30
N MET A 387 -28.86 33.99 -35.32
CA MET A 387 -28.88 34.41 -33.92
C MET A 387 -27.81 33.75 -33.03
N GLN A 388 -26.76 33.17 -33.60
CA GLN A 388 -25.68 32.56 -32.84
C GLN A 388 -24.42 33.42 -32.95
N VAL A 389 -24.10 34.14 -31.88
CA VAL A 389 -22.90 34.98 -31.82
C VAL A 389 -21.66 34.10 -31.83
N ASP A 390 -20.82 34.24 -32.85
CA ASP A 390 -19.55 33.54 -32.98
C ASP A 390 -18.69 33.74 -31.71
N GLY A 391 -18.32 32.62 -31.08
CA GLY A 391 -17.47 32.57 -29.88
C GLY A 391 -18.18 32.19 -28.57
N ILE A 392 -19.49 32.43 -28.43
CA ILE A 392 -20.24 32.05 -27.21
C ILE A 392 -20.39 30.51 -27.14
N GLY A 393 -20.62 29.87 -28.28
CA GLY A 393 -20.64 28.41 -28.38
C GLY A 393 -19.31 27.75 -27.99
N PHE A 394 -18.18 28.42 -28.30
CA PHE A 394 -16.84 27.95 -27.93
C PHE A 394 -16.61 28.04 -26.42
N LEU A 395 -16.99 29.15 -25.79
CA LEU A 395 -16.86 29.32 -24.34
C LEU A 395 -17.74 28.31 -23.56
N ARG A 396 -18.97 28.06 -24.03
CA ARG A 396 -19.84 27.01 -23.46
C ARG A 396 -19.22 25.61 -23.55
N GLN A 397 -18.60 25.27 -24.68
CA GLN A 397 -17.92 23.99 -24.85
C GLN A 397 -16.71 23.83 -23.91
N GLN A 398 -15.95 24.90 -23.67
CA GLN A 398 -14.84 24.88 -22.71
C GLN A 398 -15.33 24.63 -21.27
N ILE A 399 -16.40 25.31 -20.85
CA ILE A 399 -16.98 25.12 -19.51
C ILE A 399 -17.49 23.67 -19.36
N LEU A 400 -18.18 23.13 -20.36
CA LEU A 400 -18.64 21.74 -20.34
C LEU A 400 -17.49 20.73 -20.30
N ALA A 401 -16.40 20.96 -21.04
CA ALA A 401 -15.21 20.12 -20.98
C ALA A 401 -14.54 20.18 -19.60
N LEU A 402 -14.49 21.36 -18.98
CA LEU A 402 -13.98 21.53 -17.61
C LEU A 402 -14.84 20.78 -16.58
N ILE A 403 -16.16 20.87 -16.68
CA ILE A 403 -17.10 20.13 -15.82
C ILE A 403 -16.85 18.62 -15.96
N PHE A 404 -16.73 18.14 -17.19
CA PHE A 404 -16.43 16.73 -17.45
C PHE A 404 -15.10 16.30 -16.83
N LEU A 405 -14.06 17.13 -16.95
CA LEU A 405 -12.76 16.86 -16.32
C LEU A 405 -12.87 16.74 -14.79
N VAL A 406 -13.58 17.67 -14.12
CA VAL A 406 -13.81 17.60 -12.67
C VAL A 406 -14.51 16.30 -12.30
N PHE A 407 -15.53 15.90 -13.08
CA PHE A 407 -16.26 14.66 -12.85
C PHE A 407 -15.36 13.42 -13.02
N VAL A 408 -14.50 13.41 -14.04
CA VAL A 408 -13.51 12.34 -14.25
C VAL A 408 -12.49 12.27 -13.11
N ILE A 409 -12.04 13.41 -12.58
CA ILE A 409 -11.12 13.42 -11.43
C ILE A 409 -11.82 12.83 -10.20
N VAL A 410 -13.06 13.21 -9.94
CA VAL A 410 -13.79 12.79 -8.73
C VAL A 410 -14.17 11.31 -8.78
N LEU A 411 -14.68 10.83 -9.93
CA LEU A 411 -15.10 9.44 -10.08
C LEU A 411 -13.97 8.49 -10.46
N GLY A 412 -12.97 9.00 -11.18
CA GLY A 412 -11.89 8.20 -11.74
C GLY A 412 -10.69 8.04 -10.82
N GLU A 413 -10.59 8.81 -9.74
CA GLU A 413 -9.48 8.73 -8.81
C GLU A 413 -9.80 7.80 -7.63
N PRO A 414 -9.13 6.63 -7.57
CA PRO A 414 -9.29 5.72 -6.45
C PRO A 414 -8.64 6.32 -5.20
N PHE A 415 -9.16 5.99 -4.02
CA PHE A 415 -8.63 6.43 -2.72
C PHE A 415 -8.73 7.95 -2.43
N LEU A 416 -9.43 8.72 -3.27
CA LEU A 416 -9.68 10.15 -3.00
C LEU A 416 -10.52 10.37 -1.73
N ALA A 417 -11.47 9.45 -1.48
CA ALA A 417 -12.39 9.47 -0.35
C ALA A 417 -11.97 8.55 0.81
N GLN A 418 -10.87 7.80 0.68
CA GLN A 418 -10.41 6.95 1.78
C GLN A 418 -9.48 7.75 2.70
N ASP A 419 -9.88 7.86 3.97
CA ASP A 419 -8.99 8.35 5.01
C ASP A 419 -7.88 7.33 5.25
N SER A 420 -6.62 7.78 5.22
CA SER A 420 -5.51 7.01 5.79
C SER A 420 -5.72 6.97 7.29
N LYS A 421 -6.52 6.01 7.78
CA LYS A 421 -6.76 5.83 9.21
C LYS A 421 -5.42 5.50 9.84
N LYS A 422 -4.83 6.46 10.57
CA LYS A 422 -3.87 6.13 11.63
C LYS A 422 -4.67 5.40 12.69
N VAL A 423 -4.75 4.08 12.56
CA VAL A 423 -5.29 3.25 13.63
C VAL A 423 -4.31 3.40 14.78
N GLU A 424 -4.75 4.06 15.83
CA GLU A 424 -4.10 4.00 17.12
C GLU A 424 -4.24 2.54 17.57
N ASN A 425 -3.12 1.83 17.63
CA ASN A 425 -3.09 0.39 17.83
C ASN A 425 -3.56 0.07 19.26
N THR A 426 -4.87 0.03 19.50
CA THR A 426 -5.45 -0.54 20.72
C THR A 426 -5.37 -2.07 20.62
N PRO A 427 -4.58 -2.71 21.48
CA PRO A 427 -4.34 -4.14 21.37
C PRO A 427 -5.56 -4.94 21.86
N SER A 428 -6.21 -5.68 20.96
CA SER A 428 -7.14 -6.75 21.36
C SER A 428 -6.40 -8.08 21.46
N TRP A 429 -5.71 -8.30 22.58
CA TRP A 429 -5.08 -9.58 22.85
C TRP A 429 -6.13 -10.61 23.30
N ARG A 430 -6.36 -11.67 22.52
CA ARG A 430 -7.10 -12.85 22.98
C ARG A 430 -6.11 -13.94 23.35
N PHE A 431 -5.70 -13.99 24.62
CA PHE A 431 -5.01 -15.15 25.18
C PHE A 431 -6.05 -16.20 25.59
N PRO A 432 -6.10 -17.41 24.99
CA PRO A 432 -7.05 -18.46 25.40
C PRO A 432 -6.74 -19.10 26.77
N VAL A 433 -6.00 -18.44 27.67
CA VAL A 433 -5.72 -18.92 29.04
C VAL A 433 -6.02 -17.86 30.11
N MET A 434 -6.63 -16.73 29.76
CA MET A 434 -7.11 -15.76 30.75
C MET A 434 -8.56 -15.40 30.49
N GLN A 435 -9.48 -16.21 31.03
CA GLN A 435 -10.83 -15.73 31.32
C GLN A 435 -10.74 -14.88 32.59
N SER A 436 -10.80 -13.56 32.43
CA SER A 436 -11.50 -12.65 33.36
C SER A 436 -11.53 -11.25 32.78
N ALA A 437 -12.72 -10.67 32.83
CA ALA A 437 -13.13 -9.38 32.30
C ALA A 437 -12.33 -8.19 32.86
N VAL A 438 -12.06 -7.19 32.01
CA VAL A 438 -12.02 -5.72 32.26
C VAL A 438 -11.98 -5.11 30.84
N THR A 439 -13.14 -4.72 30.29
CA THR A 439 -13.61 -3.33 30.08
C THR A 439 -12.59 -2.41 29.41
N ASP A 440 -12.94 -1.89 28.24
CA ASP A 440 -12.69 -0.51 27.82
C ASP A 440 -13.61 -0.20 26.64
N ASP A 441 -14.81 0.27 26.98
CA ASP A 441 -15.64 1.08 26.13
C ASP A 441 -15.85 2.36 26.95
N VAL A 442 -15.10 3.42 26.63
CA VAL A 442 -15.40 4.84 26.86
C VAL A 442 -14.27 5.68 26.27
N GLU A 443 -14.68 6.72 25.56
CA GLU A 443 -13.91 7.91 25.15
C GLU A 443 -13.21 7.91 23.77
N SER A 444 -13.98 7.64 22.70
CA SER A 444 -13.85 8.49 21.51
C SER A 444 -14.86 9.64 21.62
N ILE A 445 -14.49 10.68 22.37
CA ILE A 445 -15.18 11.97 22.32
C ILE A 445 -15.24 12.40 20.86
N MET A 446 -16.43 12.83 20.44
CA MET A 446 -16.70 13.50 19.18
C MET A 446 -15.75 14.67 18.96
N GLU A 447 -14.55 14.41 18.42
CA GLU A 447 -13.98 15.37 17.50
C GLU A 447 -14.86 15.30 16.26
N THR A 448 -15.60 16.36 16.00
CA THR A 448 -16.16 16.68 14.69
C THR A 448 -14.99 16.86 13.70
N LYS A 449 -14.30 15.76 13.39
CA LYS A 449 -13.41 15.66 12.25
C LYS A 449 -14.32 15.83 11.05
N ILE A 450 -14.24 16.99 10.41
CA ILE A 450 -14.74 17.15 9.05
C ILE A 450 -13.98 16.10 8.24
N THR A 451 -14.63 14.96 8.01
CA THR A 451 -14.05 13.82 7.28
C THR A 451 -13.57 14.32 5.92
N GLN A 452 -12.48 13.77 5.40
CA GLN A 452 -11.96 14.16 4.08
C GLN A 452 -13.03 14.07 2.99
N ILE A 453 -13.97 13.12 3.14
CA ILE A 453 -15.17 12.96 2.33
C ILE A 453 -16.05 14.22 2.33
N THR A 454 -16.27 14.83 3.49
CA THR A 454 -17.08 16.05 3.65
C THR A 454 -16.41 17.25 2.97
N ILE A 455 -15.08 17.40 3.11
CA ILE A 455 -14.32 18.45 2.39
C ILE A 455 -14.40 18.23 0.89
N LEU A 456 -14.19 16.99 0.42
CA LEU A 456 -14.26 16.64 -0.99
C LEU A 456 -15.65 16.93 -1.58
N ALA A 457 -16.72 16.57 -0.85
CA ALA A 457 -18.10 16.86 -1.25
C ALA A 457 -18.36 18.37 -1.33
N LEU A 458 -17.86 19.16 -0.39
CA LEU A 458 -18.01 20.61 -0.38
C LEU A 458 -17.26 21.27 -1.54
N VAL A 459 -16.03 20.85 -1.82
CA VAL A 459 -15.24 21.33 -2.96
C VAL A 459 -15.92 20.97 -4.28
N LEU A 460 -16.43 19.74 -4.40
CA LEU A 460 -17.18 19.31 -5.57
C LEU A 460 -18.43 20.16 -5.79
N PHE A 461 -19.21 20.38 -4.73
CA PHE A 461 -20.42 21.19 -4.77
C PHE A 461 -20.11 22.63 -5.21
N PHE A 462 -19.07 23.22 -4.62
CA PHE A 462 -18.60 24.56 -5.01
C PHE A 462 -18.18 24.63 -6.49
N LEU A 463 -17.44 23.63 -6.99
CA LEU A 463 -17.04 23.58 -8.40
C LEU A 463 -18.24 23.49 -9.33
N VAL A 464 -19.24 22.66 -9.00
CA VAL A 464 -20.49 22.56 -9.75
C VAL A 464 -21.23 23.90 -9.75
N GLN A 465 -21.32 24.60 -8.60
CA GLN A 465 -21.96 25.92 -8.51
C GLN A 465 -21.25 26.97 -9.36
N VAL A 466 -19.91 27.05 -9.31
CA VAL A 466 -19.12 27.96 -10.16
C VAL A 466 -19.37 27.69 -11.64
N CYS A 467 -19.46 26.41 -12.01
CA CYS A 467 -19.73 26.01 -13.38
C CYS A 467 -21.15 26.40 -13.85
N ILE A 468 -22.17 26.16 -13.03
CA ILE A 468 -23.55 26.58 -13.30
C ILE A 468 -23.61 28.11 -13.44
N TYR A 469 -23.03 28.84 -12.49
CA TYR A 469 -22.94 30.29 -12.53
C TYR A 469 -22.26 30.80 -13.81
N ALA A 470 -21.15 30.19 -14.22
CA ALA A 470 -20.47 30.54 -15.47
C ALA A 470 -21.35 30.27 -16.71
N LEU A 471 -22.11 29.17 -16.73
CA LEU A 471 -23.07 28.88 -17.81
C LEU A 471 -24.18 29.94 -17.86
N CYS A 472 -24.74 30.34 -16.72
CA CYS A 472 -25.72 31.42 -16.62
C CYS A 472 -25.15 32.75 -17.15
N LEU A 473 -23.90 33.10 -16.80
CA LEU A 473 -23.26 34.31 -17.33
C LEU A 473 -23.05 34.26 -18.86
N VAL A 474 -22.69 33.08 -19.39
CA VAL A 474 -22.56 32.89 -20.85
C VAL A 474 -23.91 33.06 -21.53
N LYS A 475 -24.98 32.50 -20.95
CA LYS A 475 -26.36 32.64 -21.43
C LYS A 475 -26.85 34.09 -21.38
N LEU A 476 -26.58 34.79 -20.30
CA LEU A 476 -26.92 36.20 -20.14
C LEU A 476 -26.18 37.07 -21.17
N LYS A 477 -24.89 36.78 -21.44
CA LYS A 477 -24.13 37.44 -22.51
C LYS A 477 -24.67 37.11 -23.90
N GLU A 478 -25.18 35.90 -24.11
CA GLU A 478 -25.85 35.47 -25.36
C GLU A 478 -27.11 36.30 -25.59
N ILE A 479 -28.03 36.35 -24.62
CA ILE A 479 -29.29 37.12 -24.68
C ILE A 479 -29.01 38.62 -24.89
N LYS A 480 -27.99 39.16 -24.21
CA LYS A 480 -27.62 40.57 -24.33
C LYS A 480 -27.14 40.92 -25.75
N LYS A 481 -26.37 40.03 -26.39
CA LYS A 481 -25.78 40.24 -27.72
C LYS A 481 -26.69 39.84 -28.90
N GLN A 482 -27.84 39.19 -28.65
CA GLN A 482 -28.80 38.87 -29.71
C GLN A 482 -29.45 40.12 -30.29
N ASP A 483 -29.64 40.22 -31.61
CA ASP A 483 -30.43 41.30 -32.24
C ASP A 483 -31.93 40.96 -32.24
N ALA A 484 -32.52 40.86 -31.04
CA ALA A 484 -33.95 40.61 -30.84
C ALA A 484 -34.67 41.85 -30.28
N HIS A 485 -35.97 42.00 -30.59
CA HIS A 485 -36.83 43.04 -30.02
C HIS A 485 -36.77 43.04 -28.48
N SER A 486 -36.73 44.22 -27.88
CA SER A 486 -36.49 44.45 -26.44
C SER A 486 -37.44 43.66 -25.52
N GLY A 487 -38.71 43.48 -25.93
CA GLY A 487 -39.68 42.68 -25.18
C GLY A 487 -39.40 41.17 -25.17
N LEU A 488 -38.80 40.63 -26.23
CA LEU A 488 -38.39 39.22 -26.29
C LEU A 488 -37.16 38.95 -25.41
N LYS A 489 -36.23 39.92 -25.35
CA LYS A 489 -35.05 39.85 -24.46
C LYS A 489 -35.44 39.85 -22.99
N LEU A 490 -36.42 40.70 -22.61
CA LEU A 490 -36.93 40.75 -21.22
C LEU A 490 -37.57 39.42 -20.81
N ARG A 491 -38.39 38.80 -21.66
CA ARG A 491 -38.98 37.48 -21.39
C ARG A 491 -37.95 36.34 -21.32
N LEU A 492 -36.87 36.43 -22.10
CA LEU A 492 -35.77 35.45 -22.04
C LEU A 492 -34.91 35.63 -20.79
N LEU A 493 -34.74 36.87 -20.31
CA LEU A 493 -34.08 37.19 -19.03
C LEU A 493 -34.92 36.78 -17.81
N ASP A 494 -36.25 36.84 -17.89
CA ASP A 494 -37.13 36.38 -16.80
C ASP A 494 -37.18 34.85 -16.65
N ASN A 495 -36.75 34.10 -17.68
CA ASN A 495 -36.81 32.63 -17.71
C ASN A 495 -35.49 31.95 -17.31
N GLU A 496 -34.35 32.62 -17.50
CA GLU A 496 -33.01 32.17 -17.08
C GLU A 496 -32.69 32.71 -15.67
#